data_AF-A0A931SDW8-F1
#
_entry.id   AF-A0A931SDW8-F1
#
_cell.length_a   1.000
_cell.length_b   1.000
_cell.length_c   1.000
_cell.angle_alpha   90.00
_cell.angle_beta   90.00
_cell.angle_gamma   90.00
#
_symmetry.space_group_name_H-M   'P 1'
#
loop_
_entity.id
_entity.type
_entity.pdbx_description
1 polymer ?
#
loop_
_entity_poly.entity_id
_entity_poly.type
_entity_poly.pdbx_seq_one_letter_code
_entity_poly.pdbx_strand_id
1 'polypeptide(L)'
;MFDVPVINIAFPDWRGIVYQYEYNKDLIDTGGVAMAWSPDELAERINAYLSEPSRDQAGRAKVVSEYTPFRDGCAYKRVVDFVRSLTL
;
A
#
# COMPACT_ATOMS: atom_id res chain seq x y z
N MET A 1 5.07 -4.84 -0.48
CA MET A 1 4.32 -4.03 0.49
C MET A 1 4.21 -4.81 1.79
N PHE A 2 4.38 -4.16 2.94
CA PHE A 2 4.31 -4.80 4.26
C PHE A 2 2.96 -4.51 4.92
N ASP A 3 2.52 -5.37 5.85
CA ASP A 3 1.31 -5.15 6.66
C ASP A 3 1.59 -4.08 7.73
N VAL A 4 1.73 -2.83 7.29
CA VAL A 4 1.97 -1.66 8.12
C VAL A 4 1.04 -0.53 7.71
N PRO A 5 0.61 0.34 8.64
CA PRO A 5 -0.21 1.50 8.31
C PRO A 5 0.43 2.38 7.23
N VAL A 6 -0.37 2.77 6.23
CA VAL A 6 0.01 3.71 5.17
C VAL A 6 -1.02 4.83 5.13
N ILE A 7 -0.53 6.08 5.19
CA ILE A 7 -1.36 7.28 5.04
C ILE A 7 -0.90 8.00 3.78
N ASN A 8 -1.79 8.09 2.80
CA ASN A 8 -1.61 8.88 1.60
C ASN A 8 -1.93 10.35 1.89
N ILE A 9 -0.98 11.22 1.57
CA ILE A 9 -1.11 12.66 1.74
C ILE A 9 -1.76 13.23 0.46
N ALA A 10 -2.96 13.76 0.59
CA ALA A 10 -3.75 14.31 -0.52
C ALA A 10 -3.81 15.84 -0.55
N PHE A 11 -2.98 16.49 0.27
CA PHE A 11 -2.80 17.93 0.29
C PHE A 11 -1.33 18.32 0.06
N PRO A 12 -1.07 19.51 -0.52
CA PRO A 12 -2.05 20.36 -1.18
C PRO A 12 -2.63 19.71 -2.45
N ASP A 13 -3.84 20.11 -2.81
CA ASP A 13 -4.77 19.47 -3.76
C ASP A 13 -4.31 19.38 -5.23
N TRP A 14 -3.22 20.05 -5.61
CA TRP A 14 -2.65 20.06 -6.98
C TRP A 14 -2.34 18.67 -7.56
N ARG A 15 -2.35 17.62 -6.73
CA ARG A 15 -2.25 16.21 -7.15
C ARG A 15 -3.39 15.32 -6.66
N GLY A 16 -4.47 15.84 -6.10
CA GLY A 16 -5.59 15.03 -5.60
C GLY A 16 -6.21 14.09 -6.66
N ILE A 17 -6.13 14.47 -7.94
CA ILE A 17 -6.59 13.65 -9.08
C ILE A 17 -5.89 12.28 -9.16
N VAL A 18 -4.67 12.12 -8.63
CA VAL A 18 -3.97 10.83 -8.71
C VAL A 18 -4.75 9.72 -7.99
N TYR A 19 -5.50 10.07 -6.96
CA TYR A 19 -6.32 9.12 -6.19
C TYR A 19 -7.63 8.73 -6.91
N GLN A 20 -7.94 9.38 -8.04
CA GLN A 20 -9.02 8.97 -8.93
C GLN A 20 -8.56 7.98 -10.01
N TYR A 21 -7.25 7.78 -10.16
CA TYR A 21 -6.74 6.75 -11.07
C TYR A 21 -7.04 5.35 -10.52
N GLU A 22 -7.39 4.44 -11.43
CA GLU A 22 -7.86 3.08 -11.13
C GLU A 22 -6.97 2.36 -10.10
N TYR A 23 -5.64 2.36 -10.31
CA TYR A 23 -4.70 1.70 -9.40
C TYR A 23 -4.68 2.27 -7.98
N ASN A 24 -4.94 3.57 -7.80
CA ASN A 24 -5.06 4.17 -6.47
C ASN A 24 -6.45 3.94 -5.89
N LYS A 25 -7.49 3.99 -6.72
CA LYS A 25 -8.86 3.73 -6.31
C LYS A 25 -9.01 2.30 -5.79
N ASP A 26 -8.48 1.31 -6.51
CA ASP A 26 -8.53 -0.09 -6.09
C ASP A 26 -7.80 -0.31 -4.76
N LEU A 27 -6.67 0.37 -4.58
CA LEU A 27 -5.92 0.34 -3.32
C LEU A 27 -6.71 1.00 -2.17
N ILE A 28 -7.36 2.13 -2.42
CA ILE A 28 -8.21 2.82 -1.43
C ILE A 28 -9.44 1.96 -1.07
N ASP A 29 -10.09 1.36 -2.07
CA ASP A 29 -11.29 0.53 -1.92
C ASP A 29 -11.03 -0.75 -1.10
N THR A 30 -9.75 -1.16 -0.92
CA THR A 30 -9.41 -2.22 0.04
C THR A 30 -9.65 -1.85 1.50
N GLY A 31 -9.72 -0.56 1.82
CA GLY A 31 -9.69 -0.04 3.19
C GLY A 31 -8.34 -0.19 3.90
N GLY A 32 -7.28 -0.63 3.20
CA GLY A 32 -5.95 -0.84 3.76
C GLY A 32 -5.03 0.38 3.74
N VAL A 33 -5.48 1.50 3.15
CA VAL A 33 -4.73 2.76 3.11
C VAL A 33 -5.62 3.89 3.60
N ALA A 34 -5.08 4.74 4.47
CA ALA A 34 -5.77 5.95 4.92
C ALA A 34 -5.47 7.11 3.99
N MET A 35 -6.40 8.06 3.91
CA MET A 35 -6.24 9.32 3.21
C MET A 35 -6.24 10.46 4.23
N ALA A 36 -5.40 11.47 3.99
CA ALA A 36 -5.43 12.74 4.71
C ALA A 36 -5.49 13.89 3.70
N TRP A 37 -6.49 14.76 3.82
CA TRP A 37 -6.75 15.91 2.94
C TRP A 37 -6.36 17.24 3.57
N SER A 38 -5.84 17.22 4.80
CA SER A 38 -5.25 18.37 5.48
C SER A 38 -4.12 17.94 6.44
N PRO A 39 -3.23 18.86 6.84
CA PRO A 39 -2.24 18.60 7.89
C PRO A 39 -2.86 18.07 9.19
N ASP A 40 -4.03 18.60 9.56
CA ASP A 40 -4.75 18.19 10.77
C ASP A 40 -5.26 16.76 10.63
N GLU A 41 -5.87 16.40 9.50
CA GLU A 41 -6.28 15.01 9.23
C GLU A 41 -5.07 14.07 9.24
N LEU A 42 -3.91 14.49 8.72
CA LEU A 42 -2.70 13.67 8.77
C LEU A 42 -2.27 13.39 10.21
N ALA A 43 -2.25 14.41 11.07
CA ALA A 43 -1.92 14.26 12.48
C ALA A 43 -2.92 13.34 13.20
N GLU A 44 -4.22 13.50 12.94
CA GLU A 44 -5.27 12.63 13.48
C GLU A 44 -5.06 11.17 13.07
N ARG A 45 -4.79 10.89 11.79
CA ARG A 45 -4.54 9.52 11.29
C ARG A 45 -3.29 8.91 11.90
N ILE A 46 -2.20 9.68 12.01
CA ILE A 46 -0.96 9.22 12.65
C ILE A 46 -1.25 8.81 14.10
N ASN A 47 -1.89 9.70 14.86
CA ASN A 47 -2.21 9.43 16.27
C ASN A 47 -3.15 8.23 16.42
N ALA A 48 -4.12 8.06 15.52
CA ALA A 48 -5.00 6.90 15.52
C ALA A 48 -4.21 5.59 15.36
N TYR A 49 -3.29 5.49 14.40
CA TYR A 49 -2.46 4.28 14.25
C TYR A 49 -1.43 4.07 15.36
N LEU A 50 -0.93 5.15 15.99
CA LEU A 50 -0.07 5.02 17.16
C LEU A 50 -0.85 4.47 18.37
N SER A 51 -2.11 4.88 18.53
CA SER A 51 -2.98 4.39 19.61
C SER A 51 -3.53 2.98 19.37
N GLU A 52 -3.77 2.62 18.11
CA GLU A 52 -4.32 1.33 17.69
C GLU A 52 -3.62 0.83 16.40
N PRO A 53 -2.43 0.19 16.52
CA PRO A 53 -1.68 -0.28 15.34
C PRO A 53 -2.41 -1.34 14.50
N SER A 54 -3.39 -2.04 15.10
CA SER A 54 -4.24 -3.03 14.43
C SER A 54 -5.39 -2.42 13.63
N ARG A 55 -5.63 -1.10 13.74
CA ARG A 55 -6.65 -0.42 12.94
C ARG A 55 -6.46 -0.71 11.46
N ASP A 56 -7.53 -0.98 10.70
CA ASP A 56 -7.49 -1.29 9.26
C ASP A 56 -6.66 -2.54 8.87
N GLN A 57 -6.28 -3.39 9.83
CA GLN A 57 -5.44 -4.57 9.56
C GLN A 57 -6.05 -5.52 8.52
N ALA A 58 -7.38 -5.70 8.50
CA ALA A 58 -8.04 -6.52 7.49
C ALA A 58 -7.82 -5.96 6.06
N GLY A 59 -7.95 -4.65 5.90
CA GLY A 59 -7.67 -3.96 4.63
C GLY A 59 -6.20 -4.08 4.25
N ARG A 60 -5.27 -3.86 5.19
CA ARG A 60 -3.83 -4.02 4.94
C ARG A 60 -3.44 -5.44 4.55
N ALA A 61 -4.00 -6.43 5.23
CA ALA A 61 -3.78 -7.84 4.89
C ALA A 61 -4.28 -8.15 3.47
N LYS A 62 -5.45 -7.60 3.09
CA LYS A 62 -5.98 -7.70 1.72
C LYS A 62 -5.02 -7.09 0.71
N VAL A 63 -4.57 -5.86 0.95
CA VAL A 63 -3.58 -5.14 0.13
C VAL A 63 -2.30 -5.96 -0.07
N VAL A 64 -1.76 -6.52 1.01
CA VAL A 64 -0.57 -7.35 0.96
C VAL A 64 -0.83 -8.63 0.15
N SER A 65 -1.99 -9.26 0.31
CA SER A 65 -2.40 -10.47 -0.40
C SER A 65 -2.55 -10.27 -1.91
N GLU A 66 -3.16 -9.16 -2.33
CA GLU A 66 -3.47 -8.88 -3.73
C GLU A 66 -2.25 -8.36 -4.49
N TYR A 67 -1.49 -7.43 -3.89
CA TYR A 67 -0.43 -6.70 -4.60
C TYR A 67 0.99 -7.17 -4.30
N THR A 68 1.18 -8.12 -3.38
CA THR A 68 2.50 -8.68 -3.07
C THR A 68 2.41 -10.19 -2.88
N PRO A 69 2.20 -10.96 -3.98
CA PRO A 69 2.01 -12.42 -3.90
C PRO A 69 3.27 -13.17 -3.46
N PHE A 70 4.47 -12.64 -3.75
CA PHE A 70 5.74 -13.22 -3.31
C PHE A 70 6.41 -12.35 -2.24
N ARG A 71 6.74 -12.94 -1.09
CA ARG A 71 7.28 -12.23 0.08
C ARG A 71 8.55 -12.86 0.66
N ASP A 72 9.08 -13.88 0.00
CA ASP A 72 10.24 -14.66 0.42
C ASP A 72 11.59 -13.98 0.09
N GLY A 73 11.59 -12.79 -0.51
CA GLY A 73 12.80 -12.09 -0.93
C GLY A 73 13.50 -12.71 -2.16
N CYS A 74 12.93 -13.75 -2.77
CA CYS A 74 13.56 -14.53 -3.83
C CYS A 74 13.23 -14.03 -5.25
N ALA A 75 12.82 -12.77 -5.41
CA ALA A 75 12.46 -12.22 -6.72
C ALA A 75 13.63 -12.32 -7.72
N TYR A 76 14.85 -11.98 -7.28
CA TYR A 76 16.05 -12.10 -8.12
C TYR A 76 16.28 -13.54 -8.59
N LYS A 77 16.11 -14.52 -7.68
CA LYS A 77 16.35 -15.93 -7.98
C LYS A 77 15.37 -16.44 -9.02
N ARG A 78 14.08 -16.12 -8.87
CA ARG A 78 13.03 -16.47 -9.85
C ARG A 78 13.35 -15.91 -11.24
N VAL A 79 13.80 -14.65 -11.31
CA VAL A 79 14.17 -14.04 -12.60
C VAL A 79 15.40 -14.72 -13.20
N VAL A 80 16.46 -14.95 -12.42
CA VAL A 80 17.70 -15.60 -12.91
C VAL A 80 17.42 -17.03 -13.37
N ASP A 81 16.66 -17.81 -12.60
CA ASP A 81 16.30 -19.19 -12.96
C ASP A 81 15.51 -19.22 -14.27
N PHE A 82 14.55 -18.30 -14.44
CA PHE A 82 13.75 -18.19 -15.67
C PHE A 82 14.61 -17.86 -16.89
N VAL A 83 15.50 -16.85 -16.80
CA VAL A 83 16.41 -16.51 -17.91
C VAL A 83 17.30 -17.69 -18.28
N ARG A 84 17.85 -18.40 -17.28
CA ARG A 84 18.67 -19.61 -17.51
C ARG A 84 17.90 -20.70 -18.26
N SER A 85 16.61 -20.89 -17.95
CA SER A 85 15.77 -21.87 -18.64
C SER A 85 15.45 -21.53 -20.10
N LEU A 86 15.73 -20.31 -20.56
CA LEU A 86 15.55 -19.90 -21.96
C LEU A 86 16.83 -20.05 -22.79
N THR A 87 17.98 -20.18 -22.15
CA THR A 87 19.31 -20.17 -22.79
C THR A 87 19.99 -21.54 -22.84
N LEU A 88 19.37 -22.57 -22.25
CA LEU A 88 19.80 -23.97 -22.24
C LEU A 88 18.70 -24.84 -22.87
#